data_AF-A0A251XLT8-F1
#
_entry.id   AF-A0A251XLT8-F1
#
_cell.length_a   1.000
_cell.length_b   1.000
_cell.length_c   1.000
_cell.angle_alpha   90.00
_cell.angle_beta   90.00
_cell.angle_gamma   90.00
#
_symmetry.space_group_name_H-M   'P 1'
#
loop_
_entity.id
_entity.type
_entity.pdbx_description
1 polymer ?
#
loop_
_entity_poly.entity_id
_entity_poly.type
_entity_poly.pdbx_seq_one_letter_code
_entity_poly.pdbx_strand_id
1 'polypeptide(L)'
;MLGVVHLKDVVKDGLKERFAELRAMGIRTVMITGDNPLTARAIAAEAGVDDHLAEATPEDKLALIRKEQEGGRLVAMTGDGTNDAPALAQADVGVAMNTGTSAAKEAGNMVDLDSDPTKLIDIVRIGKQLLITRGALTTFSIANDIAKYFAIIPAMFTGVFPQLAVLNVMQLHSPASAILSAIIFNALIIVALIPLALKGVAYRPLSASKVLSRNLLVYGVGGVIAPFIGIKLVDLVVSLIPGF
;
A
#
# COMPACT_ATOMS: atom_id res chain seq x y z
N MET A 1 52.19 -6.10 -28.60
CA MET A 1 50.82 -6.15 -28.03
C MET A 1 50.22 -7.51 -28.37
N LEU A 2 49.75 -8.29 -27.39
CA LEU A 2 49.19 -9.64 -27.60
C LEU A 2 47.64 -9.68 -27.64
N GLY A 3 46.98 -8.57 -27.30
CA GLY A 3 45.51 -8.43 -27.31
C GLY A 3 45.02 -7.50 -26.20
N VAL A 4 43.74 -7.14 -26.24
CA VAL A 4 43.03 -6.39 -25.18
C VAL A 4 41.88 -7.26 -24.68
N VAL A 5 41.75 -7.42 -23.37
CA VAL A 5 40.62 -8.11 -22.73
C VAL A 5 39.70 -7.03 -22.15
N HIS A 6 38.46 -6.99 -22.64
CA HIS A 6 37.43 -6.07 -22.15
C HIS A 6 36.50 -6.83 -21.19
N LEU A 7 36.54 -6.48 -19.90
CA LEU A 7 35.60 -6.95 -18.89
C LEU A 7 34.51 -5.88 -18.75
N LYS A 8 33.28 -6.21 -19.20
CA LYS A 8 32.10 -5.36 -19.08
C LYS A 8 31.18 -5.97 -18.03
N ASP A 9 30.71 -5.14 -17.10
CA ASP A 9 29.66 -5.55 -16.17
C ASP A 9 28.32 -5.62 -16.92
N VAL A 10 27.63 -6.77 -16.80
CA VAL A 10 26.42 -7.05 -17.59
C VAL A 10 25.20 -6.63 -16.79
N VAL A 11 24.48 -5.64 -17.30
CA VAL A 11 23.18 -5.24 -16.76
C VAL A 11 22.21 -6.40 -16.94
N LYS A 12 21.60 -6.88 -15.85
CA LYS A 12 20.59 -7.95 -15.89
C LYS A 12 19.44 -7.57 -16.84
N ASP A 13 18.96 -8.56 -17.61
CA ASP A 13 17.84 -8.37 -18.53
C ASP A 13 16.57 -7.87 -17.80
N GLY A 14 15.82 -6.96 -18.44
CA GLY A 14 14.58 -6.42 -17.89
C GLY A 14 14.72 -5.25 -16.91
N LEU A 15 15.95 -4.86 -16.53
CA LEU A 15 16.20 -3.75 -15.59
C LEU A 15 15.60 -2.43 -16.07
N LYS A 16 15.67 -2.16 -17.37
CA LYS A 16 15.18 -0.92 -17.98
C LYS A 16 13.67 -0.78 -17.86
N GLU A 17 12.93 -1.86 -18.12
CA GLU A 17 11.48 -1.90 -17.97
C GLU A 17 11.07 -1.73 -16.50
N ARG A 18 11.84 -2.34 -15.59
CA ARG A 18 11.65 -2.26 -14.14
C ARG A 18 11.85 -0.83 -13.61
N PHE A 19 12.92 -0.15 -14.01
CA PHE A 19 13.15 1.25 -13.65
C PHE A 19 12.14 2.21 -14.30
N ALA A 20 11.68 1.91 -15.52
CA ALA A 20 10.59 2.66 -16.14
C ALA A 20 9.29 2.53 -15.33
N GLU A 21 9.01 1.35 -14.75
CA GLU A 21 7.87 1.15 -13.86
C GLU A 21 8.00 2.00 -12.57
N LEU A 22 9.18 2.01 -11.93
CA LEU A 22 9.44 2.88 -10.76
C LEU A 22 9.19 4.35 -11.08
N ARG A 23 9.68 4.81 -12.23
CA ARG A 23 9.48 6.19 -12.69
C ARG A 23 8.00 6.50 -12.92
N ALA A 24 7.25 5.57 -13.53
CA ALA A 24 5.79 5.69 -13.68
C ALA A 24 5.04 5.69 -12.33
N MET A 25 5.62 5.10 -11.29
CA MET A 25 5.11 5.19 -9.91
C MET A 25 5.50 6.48 -9.18
N GLY A 26 6.25 7.39 -9.83
CA GLY A 26 6.74 8.64 -9.26
C GLY A 26 7.98 8.47 -8.37
N ILE A 27 8.71 7.36 -8.51
CA ILE A 27 9.90 7.04 -7.71
C ILE A 27 11.13 7.39 -8.53
N ARG A 28 12.00 8.25 -7.99
CA ARG A 28 13.29 8.59 -8.59
C ARG A 28 14.32 7.53 -8.20
N THR A 29 15.11 7.09 -9.18
CA THR A 29 16.12 6.05 -9.03
C THR A 29 17.51 6.63 -9.24
N VAL A 30 18.39 6.45 -8.25
CA VAL A 30 19.78 6.94 -8.30
C VAL A 30 20.71 5.75 -8.13
N MET A 31 21.57 5.51 -9.12
CA MET A 31 22.61 4.48 -9.03
C MET A 31 23.82 5.02 -8.29
N ILE A 32 24.37 4.27 -7.34
CA ILE A 32 25.56 4.64 -6.59
C ILE A 32 26.63 3.59 -6.84
N THR A 33 27.78 3.98 -7.39
CA THR A 33 28.88 3.07 -7.68
C THR A 33 30.24 3.67 -7.28
N GLY A 34 31.20 2.80 -6.98
CA GLY A 34 32.61 3.17 -6.81
C GLY A 34 33.39 3.24 -8.14
N ASP A 35 32.76 2.88 -9.26
CA ASP A 35 33.36 2.96 -10.58
C ASP A 35 33.62 4.40 -11.02
N ASN A 36 34.53 4.55 -11.99
CA ASN A 36 34.81 5.83 -12.61
C ASN A 36 33.55 6.42 -13.32
N PRO A 37 33.50 7.75 -13.52
CA PRO A 37 32.32 8.41 -14.09
C PRO A 37 31.93 7.95 -15.50
N LEU A 38 32.89 7.52 -16.32
CA LEU A 38 32.60 7.06 -17.69
C LEU A 38 31.86 5.71 -17.67
N THR A 39 32.34 4.77 -16.86
CA THR A 39 31.69 3.46 -16.68
C THR A 39 30.32 3.62 -16.01
N ALA A 40 30.24 4.42 -14.95
CA ALA A 40 29.00 4.67 -14.24
C ALA A 40 27.92 5.27 -15.17
N ARG A 41 28.29 6.25 -16.01
CA ARG A 41 27.37 6.86 -16.97
C ARG A 41 26.89 5.86 -18.04
N ALA A 42 27.77 4.99 -18.52
CA ALA A 42 27.42 3.97 -19.49
C ALA A 42 26.40 2.96 -18.91
N ILE A 43 26.68 2.43 -17.71
CA ILE A 43 25.79 1.49 -17.01
C ILE A 43 24.47 2.17 -16.64
N ALA A 44 24.49 3.42 -16.17
CA ALA A 44 23.29 4.17 -15.83
C ALA A 44 22.36 4.35 -17.05
N ALA A 45 22.92 4.68 -18.21
CA ALA A 45 22.17 4.83 -19.45
C ALA A 45 21.61 3.49 -19.98
N GLU A 46 22.37 2.40 -19.84
CA GLU A 46 21.96 1.06 -20.22
C GLU A 46 20.83 0.54 -19.32
N ALA A 47 20.96 0.71 -18.00
CA ALA A 47 19.96 0.34 -17.01
C ALA A 47 18.72 1.24 -17.03
N GLY A 48 18.84 2.50 -17.46
CA GLY A 48 17.71 3.44 -17.54
C GLY A 48 17.33 4.07 -16.20
N VAL A 49 18.29 4.26 -15.29
CA VAL A 49 18.09 4.99 -14.01
C VAL A 49 17.91 6.50 -14.25
N ASP A 50 17.39 7.23 -13.26
CA ASP A 50 17.20 8.69 -13.38
C ASP A 50 18.50 9.47 -13.21
N ASP A 51 19.38 9.00 -12.32
CA ASP A 51 20.63 9.68 -11.96
C ASP A 51 21.69 8.69 -11.48
N HIS A 52 22.94 9.14 -11.36
CA HIS A 52 24.03 8.32 -10.83
C HIS A 52 25.06 9.13 -10.04
N LEU A 53 25.68 8.48 -9.06
CA LEU A 53 26.85 8.96 -8.32
C LEU A 53 28.00 7.97 -8.55
N ALA A 54 29.07 8.46 -9.17
CA ALA A 54 30.28 7.70 -9.45
C ALA A 54 31.37 7.99 -8.40
N GLU A 55 32.37 7.11 -8.29
CA GLU A 55 33.47 7.20 -7.32
C GLU A 55 32.99 7.48 -5.89
N ALA A 56 31.83 6.93 -5.51
CA ALA A 56 31.16 7.27 -4.27
C ALA A 56 31.86 6.68 -3.03
N THR A 57 32.31 7.54 -2.12
CA THR A 57 32.79 7.13 -0.80
C THR A 57 31.62 6.79 0.14
N PRO A 58 31.83 6.02 1.23
CA PRO A 58 30.78 5.76 2.22
C PRO A 58 30.11 7.04 2.76
N GLU A 59 30.91 8.10 2.94
CA GLU A 59 30.45 9.42 3.37
C GLU A 59 29.54 10.08 2.32
N ASP A 60 29.88 9.96 1.04
CA ASP A 60 29.07 10.50 -0.05
C ASP A 60 27.69 9.82 -0.13
N LYS A 61 27.64 8.50 0.11
CA LYS A 61 26.37 7.75 0.16
C LYS A 61 25.46 8.29 1.27
N LEU A 62 26.02 8.47 2.46
CA LEU A 62 25.30 9.04 3.61
C LEU A 62 24.85 10.48 3.36
N ALA A 63 25.72 11.30 2.79
CA ALA A 63 25.41 12.69 2.47
C ALA A 63 24.28 12.79 1.44
N LEU A 64 24.27 11.92 0.42
CA LEU A 64 23.20 11.86 -0.57
C LEU A 64 21.87 11.48 0.08
N ILE A 65 21.83 10.44 0.91
CA ILE A 65 20.60 10.02 1.61
C ILE A 65 20.05 11.16 2.46
N ARG A 66 20.89 11.80 3.29
CA ARG A 66 20.47 12.92 4.13
C ARG A 66 19.95 14.09 3.32
N LYS A 67 20.64 14.45 2.24
CA LYS A 67 20.20 15.53 1.33
C LYS A 67 18.82 15.26 0.73
N GLU A 68 18.56 14.02 0.31
CA GLU A 68 17.27 13.64 -0.25
C GLU A 68 16.17 13.64 0.84
N GLN A 69 16.50 13.21 2.07
CA GLN A 69 15.62 13.25 3.24
C GLN A 69 15.29 14.68 3.69
N GLU A 70 16.28 15.57 3.76
CA GLU A 70 16.11 17.00 4.03
C GLU A 70 15.22 17.68 2.97
N GLY A 71 15.25 17.17 1.74
CA GLY A 71 14.33 17.53 0.66
C GLY A 71 12.89 17.01 0.83
N GLY A 72 12.58 16.35 1.95
CA GLY A 72 11.25 15.80 2.27
C GLY A 72 10.92 14.49 1.55
N ARG A 73 11.92 13.79 1.00
CA ARG A 73 11.73 12.50 0.32
C ARG A 73 12.05 11.35 1.27
N LEU A 74 11.24 10.29 1.21
CA LEU A 74 11.60 9.02 1.85
C LEU A 74 12.60 8.28 0.94
N VAL A 75 13.68 7.79 1.52
CA VAL A 75 14.78 7.16 0.80
C VAL A 75 14.84 5.67 1.12
N ALA A 76 14.78 4.85 0.06
CA ALA A 76 15.07 3.43 0.14
C ALA A 76 16.44 3.15 -0.46
N MET A 77 17.24 2.31 0.19
CA MET A 77 18.56 1.91 -0.27
C MET A 77 18.66 0.38 -0.32
N THR A 78 19.34 -0.13 -1.34
CA THR A 78 19.77 -1.53 -1.40
C THR A 78 21.30 -1.61 -1.51
N GLY A 79 21.90 -2.60 -0.86
CA GLY A 79 23.35 -2.78 -0.82
C GLY A 79 23.76 -4.14 -0.22
N ASP A 80 25.02 -4.51 -0.42
CA ASP A 80 25.58 -5.81 -0.07
C ASP A 80 26.88 -5.70 0.78
N GLY A 81 27.57 -4.57 0.74
CA GLY A 81 28.87 -4.39 1.38
C GLY A 81 28.80 -3.98 2.86
N THR A 82 29.89 -4.24 3.60
CA THR A 82 30.12 -3.64 4.94
C THR A 82 30.10 -2.12 4.88
N ASN A 83 30.58 -1.57 3.76
CA ASN A 83 30.64 -0.13 3.50
C ASN A 83 29.25 0.49 3.30
N ASP A 84 28.24 -0.33 2.99
CA ASP A 84 26.86 0.11 2.82
C ASP A 84 26.06 0.06 4.11
N ALA A 85 26.54 -0.66 5.15
CA ALA A 85 25.82 -0.80 6.41
C ALA A 85 25.43 0.54 7.06
N PRO A 86 26.31 1.57 7.13
CA PRO A 86 25.91 2.87 7.66
C PRO A 86 24.82 3.55 6.81
N ALA A 87 24.91 3.42 5.48
CA ALA A 87 23.97 4.04 4.55
C ALA A 87 22.61 3.32 4.56
N LEU A 88 22.61 1.98 4.66
CA LEU A 88 21.41 1.16 4.87
C LEU A 88 20.69 1.53 6.18
N ALA A 89 21.44 1.78 7.26
CA ALA A 89 20.87 2.19 8.55
C ALA A 89 20.33 3.64 8.54
N GLN A 90 20.89 4.51 7.70
CA GLN A 90 20.45 5.91 7.56
C GLN A 90 19.21 6.06 6.65
N ALA A 91 19.03 5.13 5.70
CA ALA A 91 17.86 5.10 4.82
C ALA A 91 16.57 4.82 5.61
N ASP A 92 15.43 5.33 5.14
CA ASP A 92 14.12 5.05 5.73
C ASP A 92 13.73 3.58 5.53
N VAL A 93 14.19 2.98 4.42
CA VAL A 93 14.05 1.56 4.13
C VAL A 93 15.37 1.02 3.56
N GLY A 94 16.13 0.32 4.40
CA GLY A 94 17.35 -0.41 4.01
C GLY A 94 17.06 -1.87 3.63
N VAL A 95 17.48 -2.28 2.43
CA VAL A 95 17.33 -3.66 1.91
C VAL A 95 18.71 -4.26 1.64
N ALA A 96 19.16 -5.12 2.54
CA ALA A 96 20.43 -5.82 2.42
C ALA A 96 20.30 -7.03 1.46
N MET A 97 21.31 -7.29 0.64
CA MET A 97 21.32 -8.51 -0.19
C MET A 97 21.73 -9.74 0.63
N ASN A 98 21.24 -10.93 0.25
CA ASN A 98 21.58 -12.17 0.93
C ASN A 98 23.03 -12.61 0.73
N THR A 99 23.64 -12.26 -0.40
CA THR A 99 25.09 -12.38 -0.58
C THR A 99 25.90 -11.36 0.22
N GLY A 100 25.22 -10.38 0.83
CA GLY A 100 25.86 -9.31 1.58
C GLY A 100 26.41 -9.74 2.94
N THR A 101 27.24 -8.86 3.49
CA THR A 101 27.93 -9.08 4.77
C THR A 101 26.94 -9.15 5.94
N SER A 102 27.33 -9.79 7.06
CA SER A 102 26.50 -9.82 8.28
C SER A 102 26.18 -8.40 8.77
N ALA A 103 27.15 -7.48 8.70
CA ALA A 103 26.96 -6.08 9.05
C ALA A 103 25.87 -5.40 8.19
N ALA A 104 25.83 -5.66 6.88
CA ALA A 104 24.78 -5.13 6.01
C ALA A 104 23.40 -5.73 6.37
N LYS A 105 23.33 -7.04 6.65
CA LYS A 105 22.09 -7.72 7.05
C LYS A 105 21.55 -7.26 8.40
N GLU A 106 22.43 -6.94 9.35
CA GLU A 106 22.04 -6.40 10.66
C GLU A 106 21.64 -4.93 10.60
N ALA A 107 22.21 -4.16 9.67
CA ALA A 107 21.89 -2.76 9.48
C ALA A 107 20.61 -2.51 8.66
N GLY A 108 20.28 -3.41 7.72
CA GLY A 108 19.09 -3.31 6.88
C GLY A 108 17.79 -3.68 7.63
N ASN A 109 16.67 -3.09 7.21
CA ASN A 109 15.34 -3.45 7.72
C ASN A 109 14.82 -4.75 7.09
N MET A 110 15.30 -5.08 5.89
CA MET A 110 14.90 -6.26 5.12
C MET A 110 16.12 -6.92 4.50
N VAL A 111 16.03 -8.23 4.26
CA VAL A 111 17.07 -8.99 3.53
C VAL A 111 16.44 -9.58 2.27
N ASP A 112 17.02 -9.26 1.11
CA ASP A 112 16.65 -9.86 -0.16
C ASP A 112 17.39 -11.18 -0.40
N LEU A 113 16.66 -12.28 -0.31
CA LEU A 113 17.15 -13.64 -0.52
C LEU A 113 17.69 -13.92 -1.92
N ASP A 114 17.17 -13.24 -2.95
CA ASP A 114 17.57 -13.47 -4.36
C ASP A 114 18.65 -12.50 -4.86
N SER A 115 19.03 -11.52 -4.04
CA SER A 115 20.05 -10.50 -4.36
C SER A 115 19.78 -9.80 -5.70
N ASP A 116 18.55 -9.34 -5.87
CA ASP A 116 18.06 -8.61 -7.04
C ASP A 116 17.61 -7.19 -6.63
N PRO A 117 18.36 -6.12 -6.99
CA PRO A 117 18.03 -4.76 -6.62
C PRO A 117 16.67 -4.29 -7.16
N THR A 118 16.12 -4.96 -8.19
CA THR A 118 14.79 -4.62 -8.73
C THR A 118 13.63 -5.01 -7.81
N LYS A 119 13.86 -5.86 -6.80
CA LYS A 119 12.82 -6.24 -5.82
C LYS A 119 12.31 -5.08 -4.98
N LEU A 120 13.01 -3.96 -4.94
CA LEU A 120 12.47 -2.72 -4.38
C LEU A 120 11.11 -2.36 -5.00
N ILE A 121 10.88 -2.70 -6.27
CA ILE A 121 9.58 -2.52 -6.94
C ILE A 121 8.49 -3.32 -6.24
N ASP A 122 8.76 -4.60 -5.97
CA ASP A 122 7.79 -5.49 -5.37
C ASP A 122 7.51 -5.09 -3.92
N ILE A 123 8.54 -4.71 -3.17
CA ILE A 123 8.42 -4.17 -1.80
C ILE A 123 7.51 -2.94 -1.80
N VAL A 124 7.75 -1.98 -2.70
CA VAL A 124 6.94 -0.76 -2.79
C VAL A 124 5.51 -1.08 -3.25
N ARG A 125 5.33 -1.99 -4.21
CA ARG A 125 4.00 -2.39 -4.72
C ARG A 125 3.16 -3.03 -3.60
N ILE A 126 3.75 -3.98 -2.88
CA ILE A 126 3.09 -4.66 -1.74
C ILE A 126 2.77 -3.64 -0.64
N GLY A 127 3.72 -2.79 -0.27
CA GLY A 127 3.53 -1.75 0.73
C GLY A 127 2.37 -0.80 0.37
N LYS A 128 2.33 -0.31 -0.87
CA LYS A 128 1.23 0.54 -1.37
C LYS A 128 -0.10 -0.20 -1.38
N GLN A 129 -0.15 -1.46 -1.82
CA GLN A 129 -1.36 -2.27 -1.82
C GLN A 129 -1.92 -2.44 -0.40
N LEU A 130 -1.08 -2.72 0.60
CA LEU A 130 -1.49 -2.84 1.99
C LEU A 130 -2.10 -1.53 2.51
N LEU A 131 -1.45 -0.39 2.29
CA LEU A 131 -1.93 0.92 2.72
C LEU A 131 -3.28 1.28 2.07
N ILE A 132 -3.41 1.06 0.76
CA ILE A 132 -4.66 1.33 0.02
C ILE A 132 -5.78 0.41 0.50
N THR A 133 -5.48 -0.87 0.74
CA THR A 133 -6.46 -1.85 1.22
C THR A 133 -6.97 -1.45 2.60
N ARG A 134 -6.07 -1.07 3.52
CA ARG A 134 -6.43 -0.58 4.84
C ARG A 134 -7.31 0.67 4.73
N GLY A 135 -6.91 1.66 3.94
CA GLY A 135 -7.70 2.87 3.73
C GLY A 135 -9.09 2.61 3.15
N ALA A 136 -9.20 1.68 2.19
CA ALA A 136 -10.47 1.26 1.61
C ALA A 136 -11.40 0.60 2.64
N LEU A 137 -10.88 -0.34 3.44
CA LEU A 137 -11.65 -1.01 4.48
C LEU A 137 -12.11 -0.04 5.57
N THR A 138 -11.23 0.87 6.02
CA THR A 138 -11.59 1.91 6.99
C THR A 138 -12.69 2.82 6.44
N THR A 139 -12.54 3.30 5.20
CA THR A 139 -13.54 4.17 4.56
C THR A 139 -14.89 3.47 4.44
N PHE A 140 -14.88 2.20 3.99
CA PHE A 140 -16.09 1.39 3.91
C PHE A 140 -16.74 1.16 5.27
N SER A 141 -15.94 0.82 6.29
CA SER A 141 -16.44 0.55 7.65
C SER A 141 -17.07 1.77 8.29
N ILE A 142 -16.45 2.95 8.15
CA ILE A 142 -17.00 4.21 8.68
C ILE A 142 -18.30 4.58 7.93
N ALA A 143 -18.30 4.48 6.60
CA ALA A 143 -19.48 4.75 5.80
C ALA A 143 -20.65 3.82 6.16
N ASN A 144 -20.35 2.56 6.51
CA ASN A 144 -21.33 1.57 6.93
C ASN A 144 -22.07 1.95 8.22
N ASP A 145 -21.41 2.64 9.14
CA ASP A 145 -22.03 3.03 10.41
C ASP A 145 -23.22 3.97 10.22
N ILE A 146 -23.28 4.73 9.11
CA ILE A 146 -24.44 5.57 8.76
C ILE A 146 -25.72 4.73 8.70
N ALA A 147 -25.71 3.62 7.96
CA ALA A 147 -26.89 2.76 7.82
C ALA A 147 -27.29 2.13 9.17
N LYS A 148 -26.31 1.76 10.00
CA LYS A 148 -26.56 1.21 11.34
C LYS A 148 -27.29 2.21 12.24
N TYR A 149 -26.91 3.49 12.19
CA TYR A 149 -27.63 4.53 12.93
C TYR A 149 -29.08 4.68 12.47
N PHE A 150 -29.34 4.65 11.16
CA PHE A 150 -30.70 4.69 10.61
C PHE A 150 -31.52 3.43 10.90
N ALA A 151 -30.90 2.28 11.19
CA ALA A 151 -31.60 1.08 11.63
C ALA A 151 -31.92 1.11 13.13
N ILE A 152 -30.92 1.43 13.96
CA ILE A 152 -30.97 1.22 15.41
C ILE A 152 -31.67 2.38 16.14
N ILE A 153 -31.40 3.64 15.76
CA ILE A 153 -31.96 4.80 16.48
C ILE A 153 -33.50 4.79 16.43
N PRO A 154 -34.17 4.63 15.28
CA PRO A 154 -35.62 4.57 15.25
C PRO A 154 -36.13 3.38 16.07
N ALA A 155 -35.53 2.20 15.89
CA ALA A 155 -35.94 0.99 16.59
C ALA A 155 -35.89 1.14 18.12
N MET A 156 -34.83 1.74 18.67
CA MET A 156 -34.70 1.89 20.12
C MET A 156 -35.65 2.94 20.71
N PHE A 157 -35.95 4.00 19.97
CA PHE A 157 -36.57 5.19 20.56
C PHE A 157 -38.00 5.46 20.08
N THR A 158 -38.54 4.79 19.06
CA THR A 158 -39.92 5.03 18.59
C THR A 158 -40.98 4.76 19.66
N GLY A 159 -40.71 3.90 20.63
CA GLY A 159 -41.62 3.66 21.77
C GLY A 159 -41.72 4.85 22.75
N VAL A 160 -40.70 5.73 22.77
CA VAL A 160 -40.64 6.90 23.66
C VAL A 160 -40.89 8.19 22.88
N PHE A 161 -40.33 8.29 21.68
CA PHE A 161 -40.42 9.44 20.78
C PHE A 161 -40.95 8.98 19.40
N PRO A 162 -42.28 8.92 19.22
CA PRO A 162 -42.89 8.47 17.97
C PRO A 162 -42.45 9.27 16.73
N GLN A 163 -42.02 10.53 16.91
CA GLN A 163 -41.53 11.39 15.83
C GLN A 163 -40.27 10.82 15.15
N LEU A 164 -39.49 9.98 15.83
CA LEU A 164 -38.30 9.34 15.27
C LEU A 164 -38.62 8.22 14.27
N ALA A 165 -39.89 7.82 14.12
CA ALA A 165 -40.29 6.85 13.10
C ALA A 165 -39.96 7.31 11.67
N VAL A 166 -39.94 8.62 11.43
CA VAL A 166 -39.56 9.22 10.13
C VAL A 166 -38.12 8.88 9.74
N LEU A 167 -37.25 8.62 10.72
CA LEU A 167 -35.87 8.21 10.48
C LEU A 167 -35.73 6.73 10.08
N ASN A 168 -36.80 5.92 10.13
CA ASN A 168 -36.79 4.56 9.59
C ASN A 168 -36.88 4.58 8.06
N VAL A 169 -35.82 5.09 7.42
CA VAL A 169 -35.70 5.22 5.96
C VAL A 169 -35.80 3.85 5.27
N MET A 170 -35.32 2.79 5.93
CA MET A 170 -35.34 1.42 5.42
C MET A 170 -36.70 0.72 5.58
N GLN A 171 -37.65 1.34 6.28
CA GLN A 171 -38.97 0.77 6.58
C GLN A 171 -38.87 -0.65 7.17
N LEU A 172 -38.03 -0.82 8.19
CA LEU A 172 -37.83 -2.11 8.87
C LEU A 172 -39.09 -2.54 9.64
N HIS A 173 -39.35 -3.86 9.71
CA HIS A 173 -40.64 -4.42 10.14
C HIS A 173 -41.02 -4.09 11.58
N SER A 174 -40.10 -4.33 12.52
CA SER A 174 -40.32 -4.09 13.96
C SER A 174 -39.02 -3.65 14.65
N PRO A 175 -39.08 -2.99 15.81
CA PRO A 175 -37.88 -2.61 16.56
C PRO A 175 -36.91 -3.76 16.83
N ALA A 176 -37.45 -4.93 17.17
CA ALA A 176 -36.65 -6.09 17.51
C ALA A 176 -36.00 -6.71 16.25
N SER A 177 -36.72 -6.78 15.13
CA SER A 177 -36.17 -7.26 13.85
C SER A 177 -35.12 -6.31 13.28
N ALA A 178 -35.30 -4.99 13.43
CA ALA A 178 -34.34 -3.98 13.00
C ALA A 178 -32.98 -4.12 13.71
N ILE A 179 -33.00 -4.26 15.06
CA ILE A 179 -31.78 -4.44 15.86
C ILE A 179 -31.11 -5.77 15.50
N LEU A 180 -31.89 -6.86 15.41
CA LEU A 180 -31.36 -8.17 15.06
C LEU A 180 -30.74 -8.18 13.66
N SER A 181 -31.39 -7.56 12.69
CA SER A 181 -30.90 -7.46 11.31
C SER A 181 -29.63 -6.65 11.19
N ALA A 182 -29.51 -5.55 11.93
CA ALA A 182 -28.28 -4.77 11.99
C ALA A 182 -27.11 -5.58 12.58
N ILE A 183 -27.36 -6.37 13.64
CA ILE A 183 -26.34 -7.24 14.26
C ILE A 183 -25.90 -8.36 13.30
N ILE A 184 -26.86 -9.06 12.68
CA ILE A 184 -26.59 -10.14 11.72
C ILE A 184 -25.79 -9.59 10.54
N PHE A 185 -26.23 -8.47 9.97
CA PHE A 185 -25.51 -7.84 8.86
C PHE A 185 -24.07 -7.47 9.24
N ASN A 186 -23.85 -6.96 10.46
CA ASN A 186 -22.50 -6.65 10.94
C ASN A 186 -21.60 -7.89 11.04
N ALA A 187 -22.15 -9.06 11.36
CA ALA A 187 -21.39 -10.31 11.33
C ALA A 187 -21.09 -10.76 9.88
N LEU A 188 -22.07 -10.68 8.99
CA LEU A 188 -21.94 -11.10 7.60
C LEU A 188 -20.96 -10.23 6.82
N ILE A 189 -20.96 -8.91 7.05
CA ILE A 189 -20.11 -7.99 6.31
C ILE A 189 -18.62 -8.21 6.62
N ILE A 190 -18.28 -8.63 7.85
CA ILE A 190 -16.91 -9.00 8.21
C ILE A 190 -16.45 -10.17 7.33
N VAL A 191 -17.24 -11.24 7.25
CA VAL A 191 -16.93 -12.41 6.43
C VAL A 191 -16.81 -12.04 4.95
N ALA A 192 -17.71 -11.19 4.45
CA ALA A 192 -17.70 -10.73 3.06
C ALA A 192 -16.46 -9.88 2.71
N LEU A 193 -15.87 -9.16 3.68
CA LEU A 193 -14.69 -8.33 3.47
C LEU A 193 -13.36 -9.08 3.63
N ILE A 194 -13.33 -10.29 4.21
CA ILE A 194 -12.11 -11.10 4.37
C ILE A 194 -11.39 -11.34 3.03
N PRO A 195 -12.04 -11.75 1.93
CA PRO A 195 -11.36 -11.96 0.66
C PRO A 195 -10.70 -10.69 0.12
N LEU A 196 -11.31 -9.51 0.35
CA LEU A 196 -10.75 -8.23 -0.04
C LEU A 196 -9.53 -7.86 0.83
N ALA A 197 -9.60 -8.13 2.13
CA ALA A 197 -8.49 -7.90 3.05
C ALA A 197 -7.26 -8.77 2.71
N LEU A 198 -7.49 -10.02 2.28
CA LEU A 198 -6.43 -10.97 1.95
C LEU A 198 -5.86 -10.77 0.54
N LYS A 199 -6.72 -10.59 -0.48
CA LYS A 199 -6.26 -10.35 -1.86
C LYS A 199 -5.71 -8.94 -2.05
N GLY A 200 -6.16 -7.99 -1.23
CA GLY A 200 -5.83 -6.59 -1.32
C GLY A 200 -6.49 -5.87 -2.50
N VAL A 201 -6.54 -4.55 -2.40
CA VAL A 201 -7.01 -3.65 -3.46
C VAL A 201 -5.90 -3.46 -4.47
N ALA A 202 -6.15 -3.83 -5.73
CA ALA A 202 -5.17 -3.69 -6.80
C ALA A 202 -4.63 -2.25 -6.91
N TYR A 203 -3.31 -2.10 -6.82
CA TYR A 203 -2.62 -0.82 -7.01
C TYR A 203 -2.69 -0.38 -8.48
N ARG A 204 -2.91 0.92 -8.69
CA ARG A 204 -2.78 1.58 -10.00
C ARG A 204 -1.98 2.87 -9.82
N PRO A 205 -1.03 3.18 -10.71
CA PRO A 205 -0.26 4.42 -10.66
C PRO A 205 -1.17 5.59 -11.04
N LEU A 206 -1.74 6.25 -10.03
CA LEU A 206 -2.61 7.41 -10.16
C LEU A 206 -2.11 8.50 -9.20
N SER A 207 -2.42 9.76 -9.49
CA SER A 207 -2.12 10.86 -8.56
C SER A 207 -2.89 10.67 -7.25
N ALA A 208 -2.35 11.19 -6.15
CA ALA A 208 -2.95 11.07 -4.81
C ALA A 208 -4.44 11.50 -4.79
N SER A 209 -4.76 12.62 -5.44
CA SER A 209 -6.14 13.09 -5.57
C SER A 209 -7.05 12.09 -6.30
N LYS A 210 -6.61 11.52 -7.43
CA LYS A 210 -7.40 10.51 -8.17
C LYS A 210 -7.57 9.22 -7.37
N VAL A 211 -6.54 8.79 -6.64
CA VAL A 211 -6.61 7.62 -5.74
C VAL A 211 -7.65 7.87 -4.64
N LEU A 212 -7.61 9.04 -4.00
CA LEU A 212 -8.54 9.42 -2.94
C LEU A 212 -9.98 9.50 -3.46
N SER A 213 -10.23 10.24 -4.54
CA SER A 213 -11.58 10.36 -5.13
C SER A 213 -12.15 9.00 -5.51
N ARG A 214 -11.34 8.12 -6.12
CA ARG A 214 -11.77 6.77 -6.45
C ARG A 214 -12.07 5.94 -5.20
N ASN A 215 -11.26 6.07 -4.15
CA ASN A 215 -11.48 5.36 -2.90
C ASN A 215 -12.80 5.79 -2.25
N LEU A 216 -13.06 7.10 -2.15
CA LEU A 216 -14.31 7.64 -1.61
C LEU A 216 -15.53 7.25 -2.46
N LEU A 217 -15.41 7.26 -3.79
CA LEU A 217 -16.50 6.85 -4.67
C LEU A 217 -16.81 5.36 -4.57
N VAL A 218 -15.80 4.49 -4.57
CA VAL A 218 -16.04 3.04 -4.58
C VAL A 218 -16.36 2.52 -3.17
N TYR A 219 -15.52 2.84 -2.20
CA TYR A 219 -15.63 2.29 -0.84
C TYR A 219 -16.44 3.18 0.10
N GLY A 220 -16.44 4.50 -0.11
CA GLY A 220 -17.30 5.41 0.65
C GLY A 220 -18.76 5.27 0.24
N VAL A 221 -19.09 5.55 -1.03
CA VAL A 221 -20.49 5.42 -1.51
C VAL A 221 -20.95 3.97 -1.44
N GLY A 222 -20.11 3.01 -1.84
CA GLY A 222 -20.41 1.58 -1.66
C GLY A 222 -20.64 1.20 -0.21
N GLY A 223 -19.86 1.75 0.72
CA GLY A 223 -20.02 1.58 2.16
C GLY A 223 -21.27 2.22 2.73
N VAL A 224 -21.85 3.24 2.07
CA VAL A 224 -23.17 3.78 2.42
C VAL A 224 -24.27 2.89 1.84
N ILE A 225 -24.25 2.58 0.54
CA ILE A 225 -25.39 1.93 -0.13
C ILE A 225 -25.53 0.45 0.27
N ALA A 226 -24.41 -0.29 0.29
CA ALA A 226 -24.42 -1.74 0.55
C ALA A 226 -25.12 -2.13 1.87
N PRO A 227 -24.89 -1.46 3.01
CA PRO A 227 -25.56 -1.83 4.25
C PRO A 227 -27.03 -1.43 4.33
N PHE A 228 -27.48 -0.36 3.66
CA PHE A 228 -28.92 -0.07 3.57
C PHE A 228 -29.65 -1.23 2.88
N ILE A 229 -29.09 -1.72 1.77
CA ILE A 229 -29.64 -2.87 1.05
C ILE A 229 -29.50 -4.15 1.90
N GLY A 230 -28.32 -4.38 2.46
CA GLY A 230 -28.01 -5.59 3.22
C GLY A 230 -28.86 -5.75 4.48
N ILE A 231 -29.01 -4.70 5.29
CA ILE A 231 -29.85 -4.72 6.49
C ILE A 231 -31.31 -4.95 6.09
N LYS A 232 -31.81 -4.30 5.03
CA LYS A 232 -33.17 -4.53 4.56
C LYS A 232 -33.42 -5.97 4.10
N LEU A 233 -32.47 -6.56 3.37
CA LEU A 233 -32.57 -7.95 2.94
C LEU A 233 -32.56 -8.92 4.12
N VAL A 234 -31.73 -8.67 5.13
CA VAL A 234 -31.73 -9.47 6.36
C VAL A 234 -33.06 -9.31 7.10
N ASP A 235 -33.59 -8.09 7.20
CA ASP A 235 -34.86 -7.79 7.87
C ASP A 235 -36.04 -8.53 7.22
N LEU A 236 -36.09 -8.58 5.89
CA LEU A 236 -37.10 -9.33 5.14
C LEU A 236 -37.08 -10.84 5.44
N VAL A 237 -35.93 -11.40 5.81
CA VAL A 237 -35.80 -12.82 6.18
C VAL A 237 -36.12 -13.00 7.65
N VAL A 238 -35.63 -12.11 8.53
CA VAL A 238 -35.87 -12.15 9.97
C VAL A 238 -37.36 -11.97 10.28
N SER A 239 -38.08 -11.12 9.54
CA SER A 239 -39.52 -10.90 9.72
C SER A 239 -40.37 -12.14 9.42
N LEU A 240 -39.82 -13.16 8.77
CA LEU A 240 -40.51 -14.43 8.54
C LEU A 240 -40.43 -15.39 9.74
N ILE A 241 -39.56 -15.09 10.72
CA ILE A 241 -39.37 -15.91 11.91
C ILE A 241 -40.47 -15.55 12.93
N PRO A 242 -41.20 -16.53 13.49
CA PRO A 242 -42.22 -16.27 14.51
C PRO A 242 -41.64 -15.52 15.72
N GLY A 243 -42.23 -14.38 16.07
CA GLY A 243 -41.82 -13.56 17.21
C GLY A 243 -41.40 -12.12 16.87
N PHE A 244 -41.51 -11.69 15.61
CA PHE A 244 -41.13 -10.36 15.12
C PHE A 244 -42.20 -9.63 14.31
#